data_AF-A0A382EP00-F1
#
_entry.id   AF-A0A382EP00-F1
#
_cell.length_a   1.000
_cell.length_b   1.000
_cell.length_c   1.000
_cell.angle_alpha   90.00
_cell.angle_beta   90.00
_cell.angle_gamma   90.00
#
_symmetry.space_group_name_H-M   'P 1'
#
loop_
_entity.id
_entity.type
_entity.pdbx_description
1 polymer ?
#
loop_
_entity_poly.entity_id
_entity_poly.type
_entity_poly.pdbx_seq_one_letter_code
_entity_poly.pdbx_strand_id
1 'polypeptide(L)' 'MPYQETMSSKERVMNALAGNPVDRTPAVNPTNVATVELMDLVDAPFPYACQDGEMAARLAATGYTELGFDS' A
#
# COMPACT_ATOMS: atom_id res chain seq x y z
N MET A 1 -17.97 1.41 16.07
CA MET A 1 -18.58 0.55 15.05
C MET A 1 -17.52 0.35 13.98
N PRO A 2 -17.10 -0.87 13.62
CA PRO A 2 -16.28 -1.03 12.43
C PRO A 2 -17.07 -0.44 11.24
N TYR A 3 -16.42 0.40 10.44
CA TYR A 3 -17.04 0.93 9.22
C TYR A 3 -17.43 -0.25 8.32
N GLN A 4 -18.62 -0.23 7.74
CA GLN A 4 -19.00 -1.22 6.74
C GLN A 4 -18.31 -0.86 5.44
N GLU A 5 -17.35 -1.67 5.00
CA GLU A 5 -16.63 -1.45 3.75
C GLU A 5 -17.56 -1.76 2.57
N THR A 6 -17.95 -0.72 1.84
CA THR A 6 -18.81 -0.81 0.65
C THR A 6 -18.09 -0.41 -0.63
N MET A 7 -16.87 0.13 -0.51
CA MET A 7 -15.99 0.50 -1.62
C MET A 7 -14.79 -0.43 -1.69
N SER A 8 -14.26 -0.67 -2.90
CA SER A 8 -12.92 -1.24 -3.05
C SER A 8 -11.85 -0.26 -2.57
N SER A 9 -10.66 -0.76 -2.21
CA SER A 9 -9.54 0.09 -1.78
C SER A 9 -9.20 1.17 -2.80
N LYS A 10 -9.15 0.79 -4.09
CA LYS A 10 -8.93 1.73 -5.19
C LYS A 10 -10.00 2.84 -5.25
N GLU A 11 -11.29 2.48 -5.19
CA GLU A 11 -12.38 3.47 -5.24
C GLU A 11 -12.32 4.43 -4.06
N ARG A 12 -12.06 3.91 -2.86
CA ARG A 12 -11.93 4.70 -1.63
C ARG A 12 -10.80 5.73 -1.75
N VAL A 13 -9.62 5.32 -2.20
CA VAL A 13 -8.46 6.20 -2.39
C VAL A 13 -8.75 7.28 -3.43
N MET A 14 -9.28 6.90 -4.59
CA MET A 14 -9.55 7.85 -5.66
C MET A 14 -10.65 8.86 -5.28
N ASN A 15 -11.68 8.43 -4.56
CA ASN A 15 -12.72 9.33 -4.05
C ASN A 15 -12.17 10.30 -3.01
N ALA A 16 -11.35 9.83 -2.07
CA ALA A 16 -10.73 10.71 -1.07
C ALA A 16 -9.86 11.80 -1.72
N LEU A 17 -9.05 11.43 -2.72
CA LEU A 17 -8.23 12.39 -3.46
C LEU A 17 -9.06 13.40 -4.27
N ALA A 18 -10.22 12.98 -4.78
CA ALA A 18 -11.16 13.83 -5.52
C ALA A 18 -12.09 14.68 -4.62
N GLY A 19 -12.05 14.49 -3.29
CA GLY A 19 -12.97 15.16 -2.35
C GLY A 19 -14.41 14.61 -2.37
N ASN A 20 -14.61 13.41 -2.91
CA ASN A 20 -15.90 12.72 -2.92
C ASN A 20 -16.18 12.00 -1.59
N PRO A 21 -17.44 11.67 -1.28
CA PRO A 21 -17.76 10.82 -0.13
C PRO A 21 -17.05 9.46 -0.16
N VAL A 22 -16.66 8.97 1.01
CA VAL A 22 -16.02 7.67 1.22
C VAL A 22 -16.73 6.89 2.33
N ASP A 23 -16.67 5.56 2.28
CA ASP A 23 -17.23 4.66 3.30
C ASP A 23 -16.45 4.71 4.63
N ARG A 24 -15.13 4.94 4.54
CA ARG A 24 -14.23 5.31 5.63
C ARG A 24 -13.03 6.09 5.08
N THR A 25 -12.29 6.77 5.95
CA THR A 25 -11.01 7.38 5.56
C THR A 25 -10.04 6.29 5.08
N PRO A 26 -9.43 6.41 3.88
CA PRO A 26 -8.42 5.47 3.43
C PRO A 26 -7.09 5.67 4.18
N ALA A 27 -6.40 4.57 4.46
CA ALA A 27 -5.02 4.56 4.94
C ALA A 27 -4.09 4.29 3.76
N VAL A 28 -3.23 5.24 3.41
CA VAL A 28 -2.33 5.15 2.24
C VAL A 28 -0.93 5.62 2.57
N ASN A 29 0.06 5.13 1.83
CA ASN A 29 1.42 5.65 1.84
C ASN A 29 1.82 6.11 0.42
N PRO A 30 1.73 7.42 0.12
CA PRO A 30 2.10 7.94 -1.20
C PRO A 30 3.62 8.15 -1.37
N THR A 31 4.42 7.84 -0.35
CA THR A 31 5.88 8.02 -0.37
C THR A 31 6.57 6.66 -0.52
N ASN A 32 7.40 6.26 0.44
CA ASN A 32 8.10 4.99 0.41
C ASN A 32 7.55 4.07 1.50
N VAL A 33 7.18 2.85 1.11
CA VAL A 33 6.67 1.82 2.03
C VAL A 33 7.80 0.94 2.60
N ALA A 34 8.99 0.96 2.00
CA ALA A 34 10.05 0.04 2.33
C ALA A 34 10.62 0.26 3.74
N THR A 35 10.60 -0.80 4.55
CA THR A 35 11.35 -0.93 5.80
C THR A 35 12.31 -2.12 5.71
N VAL A 36 13.32 -2.19 6.57
CA VAL A 36 14.27 -3.33 6.58
C VAL A 36 13.53 -4.65 6.85
N GLU A 37 12.56 -4.65 7.76
CA GLU A 37 11.76 -5.85 8.07
C GLU A 37 10.97 -6.35 6.86
N LEU A 38 10.42 -5.45 6.05
CA LEU A 38 9.70 -5.82 4.83
C LEU A 38 10.65 -6.29 3.72
N MET A 39 11.87 -5.74 3.65
CA MET A 39 12.90 -6.22 2.73
C MET A 39 13.31 -7.66 3.06
N ASP A 40 13.52 -7.96 4.34
CA ASP A 40 13.88 -9.30 4.81
C ASP A 40 12.72 -10.29 4.57
N LEU A 41 11.47 -9.84 4.74
CA LEU A 41 10.28 -10.68 4.55
C LEU A 41 10.12 -11.18 3.11
N VAL A 42 10.41 -10.36 2.11
CA VAL A 42 10.16 -10.67 0.68
C VAL A 42 11.42 -10.81 -0.17
N ASP A 43 12.58 -10.94 0.48
CA ASP A 43 13.90 -11.04 -0.15
C ASP A 43 14.10 -9.98 -1.23
N ALA A 44 13.90 -8.72 -0.85
CA ALA A 44 14.02 -7.55 -1.72
C ALA A 44 14.85 -6.44 -1.07
N PRO A 45 16.13 -6.69 -0.72
CA PRO A 45 16.98 -5.70 -0.07
C PRO A 45 17.35 -4.55 -1.01
N PHE A 46 17.46 -3.35 -0.43
CA PHE A 46 18.17 -2.26 -1.10
C PHE A 46 19.68 -2.50 -1.07
N PRO A 47 20.42 -2.09 -2.13
CA PRO A 47 19.96 -1.30 -3.29
C PRO A 47 19.41 -2.14 -4.46
N TYR A 48 19.36 -3.47 -4.35
CA TYR A 48 19.00 -4.36 -5.46
C TYR A 48 17.55 -4.19 -5.91
N ALA A 49 16.62 -4.06 -4.96
CA ALA A 49 15.21 -3.82 -5.28
C ALA A 49 14.96 -2.45 -5.95
N CYS A 50 15.91 -1.53 -5.93
CA CYS A 50 15.80 -0.26 -6.69
C CYS A 50 16.16 -0.43 -8.18
N GLN A 51 16.77 -1.56 -8.56
CA GLN A 51 17.29 -1.82 -9.91
C GLN A 51 16.55 -2.96 -10.60
N ASP A 52 15.85 -3.80 -9.84
CA ASP A 52 15.07 -4.92 -10.34
C ASP A 52 13.57 -4.66 -10.15
N GLY A 53 12.81 -4.69 -11.25
CA GLY A 53 11.39 -4.36 -11.24
C GLY A 53 10.51 -5.39 -10.50
N GLU A 54 10.92 -6.66 -10.48
CA GLU A 54 10.17 -7.70 -9.78
C GLU A 54 10.38 -7.57 -8.27
N MET A 55 11.63 -7.36 -7.83
CA MET A 55 11.93 -7.07 -6.43
C MET A 55 11.21 -5.81 -5.94
N ALA A 56 11.20 -4.74 -6.75
CA ALA A 56 10.48 -3.51 -6.43
C ALA A 56 8.98 -3.78 -6.26
N ALA A 57 8.36 -4.53 -7.18
CA ALA A 57 6.95 -4.85 -7.13
C ALA A 57 6.58 -5.70 -5.90
N ARG A 58 7.40 -6.71 -5.56
CA ARG A 58 7.19 -7.54 -4.36
C ARG A 58 7.27 -6.70 -3.08
N LEU A 59 8.30 -5.85 -2.98
CA LEU A 59 8.46 -4.98 -1.81
C LEU A 59 7.31 -3.98 -1.69
N ALA A 60 6.87 -3.37 -2.80
CA ALA A 60 5.74 -2.46 -2.80
C ALA A 60 4.43 -3.13 -2.38
N ALA A 61 4.19 -4.37 -2.82
CA ALA A 61 2.97 -5.12 -2.50
C ALA A 61 2.77 -5.35 -1.00
N THR A 62 3.85 -5.35 -0.20
CA THR A 62 3.76 -5.52 1.26
C THR A 62 2.95 -4.42 1.96
N GLY A 63 2.85 -3.22 1.36
CA GLY A 63 1.98 -2.15 1.87
C GLY A 63 0.51 -2.58 1.92
N TYR A 64 0.06 -3.33 0.91
CA TYR A 64 -1.28 -3.91 0.87
C TYR A 64 -1.37 -5.23 1.64
N THR A 65 -0.43 -6.15 1.46
CA THR A 65 -0.56 -7.52 1.99
C THR A 65 -0.27 -7.63 3.49
N GLU A 66 0.73 -6.89 4.00
CA GLU A 66 1.19 -7.00 5.38
C GLU A 66 0.72 -5.85 6.26
N LEU A 67 0.70 -4.62 5.71
CA LEU A 67 0.32 -3.42 6.47
C LEU A 67 -1.17 -3.07 6.35
N GLY A 68 -1.87 -3.63 5.37
CA GLY A 68 -3.30 -3.42 5.17
C GLY A 68 -3.66 -2.01 4.67
N PHE A 69 -2.74 -1.34 3.96
CA PHE A 69 -3.05 -0.07 3.31
C PHE A 69 -4.04 -0.26 2.16
N ASP A 70 -4.77 0.82 1.85
CA ASP A 70 -5.70 0.89 0.74
C ASP A 70 -5.00 1.16 -0.61
N SER A 71 -3.68 1.38 -0.61
CA SER A 71 -2.81 1.67 -1.76
C SER A 71 -1.88 0.52 -2.11
#